data_AF-A0A7S1DGB6-F1
#
_entry.id   AF-A0A7S1DGB6-F1
#
_cell.length_a   1.000
_cell.length_b   1.000
_cell.length_c   1.000
_cell.angle_alpha   90.00
_cell.angle_beta   90.00
_cell.angle_gamma   90.00
#
_symmetry.space_group_name_H-M   'P 1'
#
loop_
_entity.id
_entity.type
_entity.pdbx_description
1 polymer ?
#
loop_
_entity_poly.entity_id
_entity_poly.type
_entity_poly.pdbx_seq_one_letter_code
_entity_poly.pdbx_strand_id
1 'polypeptide(L)'
;MGPEGQDIEEHLAEKYGASPAALAGARQAIQERGAALDFEFRMEARSRIYNTRTAHRLLHWAAERFGSAAQRTLKLALLKAYFTEGRDVSNPAVLLAVATAVGLPEADAQQLLHSDRYTAEVEAAEAEV
;
A
#
# COMPACT_ATOMS: atom_id res chain seq x y z
N MET A 1 0.82 14.22 5.45
CA MET A 1 0.78 14.01 3.98
C MET A 1 -0.62 14.33 3.50
N GLY A 2 -0.74 15.15 2.45
CA GLY A 2 -2.04 15.54 1.88
C GLY A 2 -2.67 14.44 1.02
N PRO A 3 -3.90 14.66 0.51
CA PRO A 3 -4.65 13.66 -0.27
C PRO A 3 -3.95 13.24 -1.57
N GLU A 4 -3.23 14.16 -2.21
CA GLU A 4 -2.46 13.87 -3.42
C GLU A 4 -1.17 13.08 -3.16
N GLY A 5 -0.82 12.80 -1.90
CA GLY A 5 0.48 12.23 -1.54
C GLY A 5 1.62 13.26 -1.57
N GLN A 6 2.86 12.78 -1.49
CA GLN A 6 4.10 13.58 -1.59
C GLN A 6 4.97 13.06 -2.74
N ASP A 7 5.80 13.92 -3.35
CA ASP A 7 6.81 13.46 -4.32
C ASP A 7 7.76 12.44 -3.66
N ILE A 8 8.06 11.36 -4.38
CA ILE A 8 8.85 10.25 -3.82
C ILE A 8 10.31 10.64 -3.59
N GLU A 9 10.89 11.48 -4.45
CA GLU A 9 12.30 11.85 -4.34
C GLU A 9 12.50 12.84 -3.20
N GLU A 10 11.62 13.85 -3.13
CA GLU A 10 11.55 14.79 -2.01
C GLU A 10 11.39 14.04 -0.68
N HIS A 11 10.39 13.17 -0.56
CA HIS A 11 10.13 12.45 0.67
C HIS A 11 11.29 11.56 1.10
N LEU A 12 11.93 10.85 0.16
CA LEU A 12 13.08 9.99 0.47
C LEU A 12 14.30 10.82 0.88
N ALA A 13 14.53 11.97 0.25
CA ALA A 13 15.60 12.88 0.62
C ALA A 13 15.39 13.46 2.02
N GLU A 14 14.18 13.93 2.33
CA GLU A 14 13.80 14.44 3.66
C GLU A 14 13.94 13.37 4.75
N LYS A 15 13.44 12.16 4.46
CA LYS A 15 13.36 11.08 5.46
C LYS A 15 14.71 10.43 5.74
N TYR A 16 15.53 10.24 4.71
CA TYR A 16 16.77 9.45 4.83
C TYR A 16 18.05 10.28 4.68
N GLY A 17 17.97 11.55 4.28
CA GLY A 17 19.15 12.40 4.06
C GLY A 17 20.16 11.83 3.06
N ALA A 18 19.70 10.91 2.19
CA ALA A 18 20.56 10.10 1.35
C ALA A 18 20.89 10.82 0.03
N SER A 19 22.11 10.63 -0.48
CA SER A 19 22.48 11.16 -1.80
C SER A 19 21.69 10.47 -2.92
N PRO A 20 21.52 11.11 -4.09
CA PRO A 20 20.85 10.49 -5.23
C PRO A 20 21.46 9.14 -5.64
N ALA A 21 22.79 9.00 -5.56
CA ALA A 21 23.48 7.74 -5.86
C ALA A 21 23.17 6.64 -4.84
N ALA A 22 23.06 6.98 -3.55
CA ALA A 22 22.67 6.03 -2.51
C ALA A 22 21.21 5.55 -2.69
N LEU A 23 20.30 6.47 -3.06
CA LEU A 23 18.91 6.12 -3.37
C LEU A 23 18.81 5.23 -4.62
N ALA A 24 19.59 5.51 -5.67
CA ALA A 24 19.62 4.68 -6.87
C ALA A 24 20.11 3.25 -6.57
N GLY A 25 21.20 3.11 -5.81
CA GLY A 25 21.70 1.79 -5.39
C GLY A 25 20.70 1.02 -4.53
N ALA A 26 20.00 1.70 -3.62
CA ALA A 26 18.94 1.08 -2.82
C ALA A 26 17.75 0.61 -3.68
N ARG A 27 17.32 1.42 -4.65
CA ARG A 27 16.24 1.07 -5.60
C ARG A 27 16.61 -0.19 -6.40
N GLN A 28 17.82 -0.25 -6.94
CA GLN A 28 18.30 -1.42 -7.69
C GLN A 28 18.31 -2.68 -6.80
N ALA A 29 18.84 -2.58 -5.58
CA ALA A 29 18.87 -3.72 -4.65
C ALA A 29 17.46 -4.23 -4.29
N ILE A 30 16.46 -3.35 -4.18
CA ILE A 30 15.06 -3.74 -3.96
C ILE A 30 14.49 -4.46 -5.19
N GLN A 31 14.78 -3.99 -6.40
CA GLN A 31 14.32 -4.63 -7.64
C GLN A 31 14.88 -6.05 -7.79
N GLU A 32 16.19 -6.23 -7.59
CA GLU A 32 16.85 -7.53 -7.68
C GLU A 32 16.28 -8.53 -6.65
N ARG A 33 16.09 -8.08 -5.40
CA ARG A 33 15.50 -8.91 -4.33
C ARG A 33 14.05 -9.27 -4.58
N GLY A 34 13.26 -8.34 -5.14
CA GLY A 34 11.88 -8.62 -5.52
C GLY A 34 11.80 -9.64 -6.65
N ALA A 35 12.62 -9.49 -7.70
CA ALA A 35 12.67 -10.41 -8.82
C ALA A 35 13.02 -11.84 -8.38
N ALA A 36 13.93 -11.99 -7.39
CA ALA A 36 14.26 -13.28 -6.80
C ALA A 36 13.09 -13.95 -6.02
N LEU A 37 12.04 -13.19 -5.71
CA LEU A 37 10.83 -13.64 -5.02
C LEU A 37 9.58 -13.57 -5.92
N ASP A 38 9.77 -13.51 -7.24
CA ASP A 38 8.69 -13.37 -8.24
C ASP A 38 7.80 -12.12 -8.02
N PHE A 39 8.36 -11.06 -7.44
CA PHE A 39 7.69 -9.78 -7.23
C PHE A 39 8.40 -8.64 -7.98
N GLU A 40 7.74 -8.10 -9.00
CA GLU A 40 8.31 -7.04 -9.81
C GLU A 40 8.12 -5.66 -9.14
N PHE A 41 9.23 -5.01 -8.79
CA PHE A 41 9.22 -3.60 -8.39
C PHE A 41 9.51 -2.70 -9.59
N ARG A 42 8.55 -1.84 -9.96
CA ARG A 42 8.72 -0.83 -11.01
C ARG A 42 8.90 0.53 -10.34
N MET A 43 10.15 0.94 -10.14
CA MET A 43 10.48 2.14 -9.38
C MET A 43 9.98 3.42 -10.07
N GLU A 44 9.85 3.38 -11.39
CA GLU A 44 9.34 4.46 -12.23
C GLU A 44 7.81 4.45 -12.35
N ALA A 45 7.13 3.40 -11.88
CA ALA A 45 5.67 3.31 -12.01
C ALA A 45 4.94 4.34 -11.16
N ARG A 46 5.58 4.87 -10.12
CA ARG A 46 5.02 5.93 -9.26
C ARG A 46 6.02 7.05 -9.03
N SER A 47 5.54 8.28 -9.12
CA SER A 47 6.28 9.48 -8.72
C SER A 47 5.94 9.93 -7.30
N ARG A 48 4.97 9.30 -6.64
CA ARG A 48 4.43 9.75 -5.35
C ARG A 48 4.38 8.66 -4.29
N ILE A 49 4.34 9.12 -3.04
CA ILE A 49 4.02 8.32 -1.85
C ILE A 49 2.63 8.73 -1.39
N TYR A 50 1.79 7.75 -1.08
CA TYR A 50 0.39 7.95 -0.70
C TYR A 50 0.16 7.53 0.75
N ASN A 51 -0.88 8.09 1.37
CA ASN A 51 -1.32 7.64 2.70
C ASN A 51 -1.95 6.24 2.57
N THR A 52 -1.50 5.29 3.39
CA THR A 52 -1.97 3.91 3.31
C THR A 52 -2.95 3.51 4.41
N ARG A 53 -3.37 4.42 5.30
CA ARG A 53 -4.21 4.07 6.47
C ARG A 53 -5.51 3.40 6.06
N THR A 54 -6.18 3.91 5.04
CA THR A 54 -7.40 3.27 4.51
C THR A 54 -7.14 1.88 3.94
N ALA A 55 -5.99 1.66 3.29
CA ALA A 55 -5.57 0.34 2.83
C ALA A 55 -5.33 -0.62 4.02
N HIS A 56 -4.74 -0.14 5.11
CA HIS A 56 -4.55 -0.91 6.35
C HIS A 56 -5.89 -1.25 7.02
N ARG A 57 -6.86 -0.33 7.03
CA ARG A 57 -8.22 -0.60 7.52
C ARG A 57 -8.88 -1.73 6.72
N LEU A 58 -8.71 -1.74 5.40
CA LEU A 58 -9.23 -2.79 4.52
C LEU A 58 -8.53 -4.15 4.77
N LEU A 59 -7.23 -4.14 5.05
CA LEU A 59 -6.49 -5.35 5.46
C LEU A 59 -6.94 -5.90 6.82
N HIS A 60 -7.24 -5.02 7.77
CA HIS A 60 -7.75 -5.43 9.08
C HIS A 60 -9.12 -6.09 8.94
N TRP A 61 -10.03 -5.46 8.20
CA TRP A 61 -11.34 -6.02 7.86
C TRP A 61 -11.25 -7.40 7.18
N ALA A 62 -10.37 -7.53 6.17
CA ALA A 62 -10.21 -8.80 5.47
C ALA A 62 -9.75 -9.92 6.41
N ALA A 63 -8.87 -9.61 7.36
CA ALA A 63 -8.43 -10.57 8.38
C ALA A 63 -9.55 -10.96 9.34
N GLU A 64 -10.29 -9.99 9.87
CA GLU A 64 -11.37 -10.26 10.83
C GLU A 64 -12.49 -11.08 10.20
N ARG A 65 -12.89 -10.74 8.97
CA ARG A 65 -14.10 -11.29 8.34
C ARG A 65 -13.84 -12.58 7.57
N PHE A 66 -12.65 -12.73 6.98
CA PHE A 66 -12.33 -13.83 6.06
C PHE A 66 -11.01 -14.54 6.39
N GLY A 67 -10.33 -14.15 7.47
CA GLY A 67 -9.12 -14.79 7.97
C GLY A 67 -7.82 -14.30 7.32
N SER A 68 -6.70 -14.78 7.86
CA SER A 68 -5.35 -14.36 7.48
C SER A 68 -4.98 -14.67 6.02
N ALA A 69 -5.56 -15.72 5.43
CA ALA A 69 -5.34 -16.05 4.03
C ALA A 69 -5.93 -14.98 3.09
N ALA A 70 -7.12 -14.47 3.40
CA ALA A 70 -7.74 -13.38 2.64
C ALA A 70 -6.96 -12.08 2.80
N GLN A 71 -6.54 -11.74 4.03
CA GLN A 71 -5.66 -10.59 4.27
C GLN A 71 -4.35 -10.69 3.48
N ARG A 72 -3.68 -11.85 3.49
CA ARG A 72 -2.44 -12.06 2.74
C ARG A 72 -2.64 -11.84 1.24
N THR A 73 -3.73 -12.39 0.68
CA THR A 73 -4.06 -12.24 -0.74
C THR A 73 -4.30 -10.77 -1.09
N LEU A 74 -5.09 -10.06 -0.28
CA LEU A 74 -5.32 -8.63 -0.44
C LEU A 74 -4.02 -7.81 -0.30
N LYS A 75 -3.16 -8.15 0.65
CA LYS A 75 -1.88 -7.47 0.87
C LYS A 75 -0.98 -7.58 -0.34
N LEU A 76 -0.85 -8.77 -0.92
CA LEU A 76 -0.06 -8.97 -2.15
C LEU A 76 -0.62 -8.17 -3.32
N ALA A 77 -1.95 -8.13 -3.47
CA ALA A 77 -2.60 -7.35 -4.52
C ALA A 77 -2.39 -5.82 -4.34
N LEU A 78 -2.50 -5.31 -3.11
CA LEU A 78 -2.22 -3.90 -2.79
C LEU A 78 -0.74 -3.55 -3.02
N LEU A 79 0.18 -4.44 -2.63
CA LEU A 79 1.61 -4.27 -2.88
C LEU A 79 1.88 -4.19 -4.38
N LYS A 80 1.30 -5.08 -5.19
CA LYS A 80 1.42 -5.03 -6.65
C LYS A 80 0.82 -3.76 -7.24
N ALA A 81 -0.38 -3.38 -6.82
CA ALA A 81 -1.04 -2.15 -7.27
C ALA A 81 -0.15 -0.92 -7.02
N TYR A 82 0.51 -0.86 -5.86
CA TYR A 82 1.36 0.25 -5.48
C TYR A 82 2.75 0.22 -6.13
N PHE A 83 3.49 -0.89 -5.99
CA PHE A 83 4.91 -0.98 -6.35
C PHE A 83 5.17 -1.41 -7.80
N THR A 84 4.21 -2.08 -8.43
CA THR A 84 4.35 -2.56 -9.81
C THR A 84 3.50 -1.73 -10.76
N GLU A 85 2.25 -1.44 -10.38
CA GLU A 85 1.29 -0.76 -11.26
C GLU A 85 1.25 0.76 -11.03
N GLY A 86 1.88 1.26 -9.96
CA GLY A 86 1.96 2.69 -9.69
C GLY A 86 0.64 3.35 -9.27
N ARG A 87 -0.33 2.55 -8.82
CA ARG A 87 -1.68 3.02 -8.48
C ARG A 87 -1.70 3.69 -7.12
N ASP A 88 -2.54 4.71 -7.01
CA ASP A 88 -2.82 5.41 -5.75
C ASP A 88 -3.70 4.56 -4.83
N VAL A 89 -3.08 3.94 -3.82
CA VAL A 89 -3.77 3.14 -2.79
C VAL A 89 -4.37 3.98 -1.65
N SER A 90 -4.39 5.30 -1.76
CA SER A 90 -5.22 6.18 -0.93
C SER A 90 -6.60 6.42 -1.57
N ASN A 91 -6.73 6.22 -2.88
CA ASN A 91 -7.98 6.40 -3.61
C ASN A 91 -8.99 5.27 -3.31
N PRO A 92 -10.19 5.57 -2.78
CA PRO A 92 -11.21 4.56 -2.49
C PRO A 92 -11.61 3.70 -3.69
N ALA A 93 -11.63 4.25 -4.91
CA ALA A 93 -11.98 3.50 -6.11
C ALA A 93 -10.90 2.46 -6.47
N VAL A 94 -9.62 2.79 -6.26
CA VAL A 94 -8.51 1.83 -6.43
C VAL A 94 -8.60 0.73 -5.39
N LEU A 95 -8.84 1.08 -4.12
CA LEU A 95 -8.97 0.13 -3.04
C LEU A 95 -10.14 -0.85 -3.24
N LEU A 96 -11.31 -0.33 -3.66
CA LEU A 96 -12.47 -1.17 -3.97
C LEU A 96 -12.17 -2.13 -5.13
N ALA A 97 -11.58 -1.63 -6.22
CA ALA A 97 -11.22 -2.46 -7.36
C ALA A 97 -10.23 -3.58 -6.99
N VAL A 98 -9.24 -3.29 -6.14
CA VAL A 98 -8.27 -4.29 -5.68
C VAL A 98 -8.93 -5.33 -4.78
N ALA A 99 -9.80 -4.93 -3.86
CA ALA A 99 -10.53 -5.86 -2.99
C ALA A 99 -11.45 -6.80 -3.78
N THR A 100 -12.23 -6.25 -4.73
CA THR A 100 -13.12 -7.05 -5.58
C THR A 100 -12.33 -8.01 -6.47
N ALA A 101 -11.18 -7.57 -7.02
CA ALA A 101 -10.33 -8.42 -7.86
C ALA A 101 -9.76 -9.64 -7.13
N VAL A 102 -9.61 -9.59 -5.79
CA VAL A 102 -9.20 -10.74 -4.97
C VAL A 102 -10.39 -11.52 -4.39
N GLY A 103 -11.62 -11.23 -4.83
CA GLY A 103 -12.83 -11.97 -4.47
C GLY A 103 -13.50 -11.52 -3.17
N LEU A 104 -13.14 -10.35 -2.61
CA LEU A 104 -13.82 -9.80 -1.45
C LEU A 104 -15.15 -9.14 -1.84
N PRO A 105 -16.19 -9.17 -0.98
CA PRO A 105 -17.50 -8.60 -1.32
C PRO A 105 -17.44 -7.09 -1.51
N GLU A 106 -17.83 -6.63 -2.71
CA GLU A 106 -17.78 -5.22 -3.10
C GLU A 106 -18.59 -4.32 -2.16
N ALA A 107 -19.81 -4.73 -1.81
CA ALA A 107 -20.71 -3.94 -0.96
C ALA A 107 -20.12 -3.70 0.45
N ASP A 108 -19.57 -4.74 1.08
CA ASP A 108 -18.94 -4.63 2.40
C ASP A 108 -17.66 -3.78 2.34
N ALA A 109 -16.84 -3.96 1.30
CA ALA A 109 -15.63 -3.16 1.10
C ALA A 109 -15.97 -1.68 0.90
N GLN A 110 -16.97 -1.39 0.08
CA GLN A 110 -17.48 -0.03 -0.14
C GLN A 110 -18.00 0.58 1.18
N GLN A 111 -18.80 -0.15 1.95
CA GLN A 111 -19.29 0.32 3.25
C GLN A 111 -18.14 0.67 4.20
N LEU A 112 -17.10 -0.15 4.26
CA LEU A 112 -15.92 0.14 5.06
C LEU A 112 -15.24 1.44 4.62
N LEU A 113 -15.01 1.60 3.31
CA LEU A 113 -14.33 2.76 2.74
C LEU A 113 -15.09 4.07 2.96
N HIS A 114 -16.41 4.02 3.18
CA HIS A 114 -17.26 5.18 3.53
C HIS A 114 -17.47 5.36 5.04
N SER A 115 -16.76 4.61 5.88
CA SER A 115 -16.87 4.68 7.34
C SER A 115 -15.52 4.99 8.00
N ASP A 116 -15.51 5.05 9.33
CA ASP A 116 -14.29 5.11 10.17
C ASP A 116 -13.97 3.78 10.87
N ARG A 117 -14.62 2.68 10.46
CA ARG A 117 -14.38 1.35 11.05
C ARG A 117 -12.91 0.98 10.88
N TYR A 118 -12.28 0.45 11.94
CA TYR A 118 -10.87 0.07 12.00
C TYR A 118 -9.84 1.19 12.13
N THR A 119 -10.26 2.45 12.23
CA THR A 119 -9.32 3.56 12.40
C THR A 119 -8.52 3.42 13.69
N ALA A 120 -9.18 3.16 14.82
CA ALA A 120 -8.52 3.04 16.12
C ALA A 120 -7.56 1.83 16.18
N GLU A 121 -7.93 0.72 15.57
CA GLU A 121 -7.14 -0.51 15.50
C GLU A 121 -5.88 -0.32 14.65
N VAL A 122 -5.98 0.43 13.55
CA VAL A 122 -4.82 0.80 12.73
C VAL A 122 -3.92 1.79 13.46
N GLU A 123 -4.49 2.79 14.14
CA GLU A 123 -3.71 3.74 14.95
C GLU A 123 -2.97 3.05 16.11
N ALA A 124 -3.62 2.10 16.79
CA ALA A 124 -2.98 1.31 17.83
C ALA A 124 -1.83 0.47 17.27
N ALA A 125 -2.02 -0.21 16.13
CA ALA A 125 -0.98 -0.99 15.49
C ALA A 125 0.20 -0.15 14.98
N GLU A 126 -0.03 1.10 14.56
CA GLU A 126 1.03 2.04 14.17
C GLU A 126 1.90 2.49 15.36
N ALA A 127 1.32 2.56 16.57
CA ALA A 127 2.02 3.03 17.77
C ALA A 127 2.97 1.98 18.40
N GLU A 128 2.86 0.72 18.00
CA GLU A 128 3.69 -0.38 18.52
C GLU A 128 5.04 -0.55 17.78
N VAL A 129 5.30 0.25 16.74
CA VAL A 129 6.46 0.12 15.83
C VAL A 129 7.56 1.14 16.12
#